data_AF-A0A5N5F4V3-F1
#
_entry.id   AF-A0A5N5F4V3-F1
#
_cell.length_a   1.000
_cell.length_b   1.000
_cell.length_c   1.000
_cell.angle_alpha   90.00
_cell.angle_beta   90.00
_cell.angle_gamma   90.00
#
_symmetry.space_group_name_H-M   'P 1'
#
loop_
_entity.id
_entity.type
_entity.pdbx_description
1 polymer ?
#
loop_
_entity_poly.entity_id
_entity_poly.type
_entity_poly.pdbx_seq_one_letter_code
_entity_poly.pdbx_strand_id
1 'polypeptide(L)'
;MASTQKELRNEAKQLEFLELEKYRITPVCISKLDNLLHDLYAIRRPKSIDYHIRRDVIRIFNAISKELYGNSDNSPVVEVFGSFVMDMFSVGSDLVLSVNFGNISRKFPREMKIRTLRKFDKKFYSLQRGGHVVGVQTIMSARVPIIKFIHFENRDGIQKSQILHIVCGIDERFQKLNRTLSSLSIIQLVAFHLRTRDPPIIPPLSTLFEDGTDPVIVVKRVKNYLELEESNKESLADLFVTLLVMMASVENLWQKGLCASLYEGCWTSILWDTQYNAISVEDFADRSQNVARAVGREQFKEIYGCIHSSLSHLLAFCNDQTQGHKLLDLLFSADLVTIPRHIDTESNEEIEANISLPLNGHLTKRRRVK
;
A
#
# COMPACT_ATOMS: atom_id res chain seq x y z
N MET A 1 18.77 22.16 -20.13
CA MET A 1 18.72 22.92 -18.87
C MET A 1 17.71 22.23 -17.98
N ALA A 2 18.07 21.85 -16.75
CA ALA A 2 17.11 21.24 -15.82
C ALA A 2 16.07 22.30 -15.45
N SER A 3 14.79 22.04 -15.73
CA SER A 3 13.69 22.93 -15.36
C SER A 3 13.65 23.10 -13.84
N THR A 4 13.34 24.31 -13.36
CA THR A 4 13.22 24.55 -11.92
C THR A 4 12.05 23.75 -11.33
N GLN A 5 12.08 23.42 -10.04
CA GLN A 5 10.98 22.69 -9.38
C GLN A 5 9.61 23.37 -9.59
N LYS A 6 9.60 24.71 -9.58
CA LYS A 6 8.39 25.50 -9.82
C LYS A 6 7.89 25.36 -11.25
N GLU A 7 8.79 25.35 -12.24
CA GLU A 7 8.44 25.12 -13.64
C GLU A 7 7.83 23.73 -13.84
N LEU A 8 8.48 22.67 -13.35
CA LEU A 8 7.97 21.30 -13.49
C LEU A 8 6.60 21.10 -12.82
N ARG A 9 6.40 21.69 -11.64
CA ARG A 9 5.11 21.64 -10.95
C ARG A 9 4.01 22.37 -11.72
N ASN A 10 4.32 23.51 -12.32
CA ASN A 10 3.37 24.25 -13.14
C ASN A 10 3.06 23.52 -14.45
N GLU A 11 4.08 22.94 -15.09
CA GLU A 11 3.95 22.12 -16.30
C GLU A 11 3.06 20.90 -16.01
N ALA A 12 3.30 20.17 -14.92
CA ALA A 12 2.48 19.03 -14.51
C ALA A 12 0.99 19.41 -14.33
N LYS A 13 0.71 20.53 -13.65
CA LYS A 13 -0.67 21.03 -13.49
C LYS A 13 -1.34 21.39 -14.81
N GLN A 14 -0.59 22.04 -15.71
CA GLN A 14 -1.12 22.40 -17.03
C GLN A 14 -1.40 21.17 -17.88
N LEU A 15 -0.49 20.19 -17.89
CA LEU A 15 -0.68 18.94 -18.62
C LEU A 15 -1.86 18.14 -18.05
N GLU A 16 -2.02 18.07 -16.73
CA GLU A 16 -3.16 17.40 -16.10
C GLU A 16 -4.49 18.04 -16.52
N PHE A 17 -4.57 19.39 -16.54
CA PHE A 17 -5.75 20.10 -17.02
C PHE A 17 -6.07 19.75 -18.50
N LEU A 18 -5.06 19.73 -19.37
CA LEU A 18 -5.25 19.37 -20.78
C LEU A 18 -5.67 17.91 -20.96
N GLU A 19 -5.09 17.00 -20.18
CA GLU A 19 -5.40 15.58 -20.24
C GLU A 19 -6.82 15.29 -19.69
N LEU A 20 -7.29 16.04 -18.69
CA LEU A 20 -8.67 15.98 -18.20
C LEU A 20 -9.69 16.40 -19.26
N GLU A 21 -9.42 17.47 -20.01
CA GLU A 21 -10.28 17.90 -21.12
C GLU A 21 -10.36 16.84 -22.23
N LYS A 22 -9.26 16.12 -22.48
CA LYS A 22 -9.22 15.01 -23.45
C LYS A 22 -10.06 13.81 -23.00
N TYR A 23 -10.06 13.48 -21.70
CA TYR A 23 -10.82 12.37 -21.12
C TYR A 23 -12.10 12.84 -20.42
N ARG A 24 -12.86 13.74 -21.05
CA ARG A 24 -14.07 14.32 -20.45
C ARG A 24 -15.18 13.29 -20.31
N ILE A 25 -15.21 12.63 -19.15
CA ILE A 25 -16.23 11.65 -18.78
C ILE A 25 -17.52 12.35 -18.32
N THR A 26 -18.67 11.90 -18.82
CA THR A 26 -19.96 12.50 -18.47
C THR A 26 -20.38 12.13 -17.04
N PRO A 27 -21.15 12.99 -16.33
CA PRO A 27 -21.65 12.67 -14.99
C PRO A 27 -22.45 11.36 -14.92
N VAL A 28 -23.19 11.04 -16.00
CA VAL A 28 -23.93 9.77 -16.11
C VAL A 28 -22.97 8.58 -16.14
N CYS A 29 -21.87 8.68 -16.90
CA CYS A 29 -20.87 7.62 -16.92
C CYS A 29 -20.17 7.46 -15.56
N ILE A 30 -19.81 8.57 -14.89
CA ILE A 30 -19.25 8.55 -13.53
C ILE A 30 -20.17 7.79 -12.57
N SER A 31 -21.46 8.10 -12.55
CA SER A 31 -22.41 7.41 -11.66
C SER A 31 -22.50 5.91 -11.94
N LYS A 32 -22.53 5.48 -13.21
CA LYS A 32 -22.51 4.06 -13.58
C LYS A 32 -21.20 3.39 -13.12
N LEU A 33 -20.06 4.04 -13.34
CA LEU A 33 -18.74 3.53 -12.95
C LEU A 33 -18.61 3.44 -11.43
N ASP A 34 -19.15 4.41 -10.70
CA ASP A 34 -19.07 4.47 -9.24
C ASP A 34 -19.77 3.27 -8.60
N ASN A 35 -20.95 2.90 -9.10
CA ASN A 35 -21.64 1.68 -8.69
C ASN A 35 -20.81 0.43 -8.96
N LEU A 36 -20.22 0.31 -10.15
CA LEU A 36 -19.38 -0.84 -10.51
C LEU A 36 -18.15 -0.98 -9.61
N LEU A 37 -17.51 0.13 -9.24
CA LEU A 37 -16.35 0.13 -8.35
C LEU A 37 -16.74 -0.22 -6.90
N HIS A 38 -17.89 0.24 -6.43
CA HIS A 38 -18.43 -0.14 -5.12
C HIS A 38 -18.78 -1.62 -5.04
N ASP A 39 -19.45 -2.15 -6.08
CA ASP A 39 -19.75 -3.58 -6.19
C ASP A 39 -18.46 -4.41 -6.19
N LEU A 40 -17.47 -4.02 -6.99
CA LEU A 40 -16.15 -4.67 -7.03
C LEU A 40 -15.46 -4.65 -5.66
N TYR A 41 -15.50 -3.51 -4.97
CA TYR A 41 -14.92 -3.36 -3.64
C TYR A 41 -15.59 -4.30 -2.63
N ALA A 42 -16.93 -4.38 -2.64
CA ALA A 42 -17.70 -5.25 -1.75
C ALA A 42 -17.37 -6.72 -2.01
N ILE A 43 -17.27 -7.10 -3.28
CA ILE A 43 -16.92 -8.46 -3.73
C ILE A 43 -15.49 -8.85 -3.30
N ARG A 44 -14.53 -7.94 -3.41
CA ARG A 44 -13.12 -8.19 -3.07
C ARG A 44 -12.79 -8.06 -1.59
N ARG A 45 -13.75 -7.64 -0.76
CA ARG A 45 -13.56 -7.46 0.69
C ARG A 45 -13.26 -8.81 1.35
N PRO A 46 -12.13 -8.93 2.09
CA PRO A 46 -11.91 -10.11 2.92
C PRO A 46 -13.03 -10.27 3.94
N LYS A 47 -13.45 -11.50 4.15
CA LYS A 47 -14.43 -11.89 5.17
C LYS A 47 -13.73 -12.10 6.51
N SER A 48 -14.48 -12.11 7.60
CA SER A 48 -13.94 -12.32 8.95
C SER A 48 -13.03 -13.57 9.04
N ILE A 49 -13.44 -14.66 8.40
CA ILE A 49 -12.66 -15.91 8.34
C ILE A 49 -11.26 -15.72 7.73
N ASP A 50 -11.11 -14.86 6.72
CA ASP A 50 -9.82 -14.58 6.08
C ASP A 50 -8.84 -13.91 7.06
N TYR A 51 -9.35 -13.02 7.91
CA TYR A 51 -8.56 -12.41 8.98
C TYR A 51 -8.18 -13.45 10.05
N HIS A 52 -9.12 -14.31 10.46
CA HIS A 52 -8.85 -15.35 11.44
C HIS A 52 -7.77 -16.32 10.97
N ILE A 53 -7.85 -16.78 9.71
CA ILE A 53 -6.82 -17.65 9.11
C ILE A 53 -5.45 -16.97 9.14
N ARG A 54 -5.35 -15.70 8.72
CA ARG A 54 -4.07 -14.98 8.72
C ARG A 54 -3.51 -14.77 10.13
N ARG A 55 -4.36 -14.45 11.12
CA ARG A 55 -3.97 -14.35 12.54
C ARG A 55 -3.46 -15.69 13.08
N ASP A 56 -4.11 -16.80 12.70
CA ASP A 56 -3.70 -18.14 13.09
C ASP A 56 -2.34 -18.52 12.49
N VAL A 57 -2.08 -18.15 11.23
CA VAL A 57 -0.74 -18.30 10.62
C VAL A 57 0.31 -17.51 11.41
N ILE A 58 0.03 -16.25 11.77
CA ILE A 58 0.95 -15.44 12.60
C ILE A 58 1.22 -16.10 13.95
N ARG A 59 0.19 -16.65 14.60
CA ARG A 59 0.32 -17.39 15.87
C ARG A 59 1.21 -18.62 15.72
N ILE A 60 1.00 -19.41 14.66
CA ILE A 60 1.81 -20.61 14.35
C ILE A 60 3.27 -20.22 14.13
N PHE A 61 3.53 -19.15 13.40
CA PHE A 61 4.90 -18.68 13.13
C PHE A 61 5.60 -18.20 14.41
N ASN A 62 4.88 -17.55 15.31
CA ASN A 62 5.41 -17.19 16.63
C ASN A 62 5.67 -18.43 17.50
N ALA A 63 4.84 -19.46 17.43
CA ALA A 63 5.11 -20.73 18.12
C ALA A 63 6.38 -21.42 17.58
N ILE A 64 6.57 -21.44 16.25
CA ILE A 64 7.79 -21.93 15.61
C ILE A 64 9.01 -21.11 16.07
N SER A 65 8.87 -19.79 16.15
CA SER A 65 9.96 -18.92 16.63
C SER A 65 10.40 -19.30 18.04
N LYS A 66 9.43 -19.50 18.95
CA LYS A 66 9.68 -19.97 20.33
C LYS A 66 10.28 -21.36 20.38
N GLU A 67 9.88 -22.27 19.51
CA GLU A 67 10.49 -23.60 19.39
C GLU A 67 11.99 -23.50 19.01
N LEU A 68 12.32 -22.61 18.07
CA LEU A 68 13.68 -22.46 17.55
C LEU A 68 14.65 -21.70 18.47
N TYR A 69 14.12 -20.86 19.36
CA TYR A 69 14.91 -19.91 20.17
C TYR A 69 14.62 -19.97 21.68
N GLY A 70 13.66 -20.79 22.12
CA GLY A 70 13.19 -20.84 23.49
C GLY A 70 12.13 -19.77 23.80
N ASN A 71 11.72 -19.70 25.07
CA ASN A 71 10.71 -18.77 25.56
C ASN A 71 11.33 -17.71 26.47
N SER A 72 12.31 -16.98 25.94
CA SER A 72 12.96 -15.85 26.63
C SER A 72 12.60 -14.52 25.98
N ASP A 73 12.79 -13.40 26.69
CA ASP A 73 12.59 -12.04 26.15
C ASP A 73 13.50 -11.72 24.93
N ASN A 74 14.55 -12.52 24.73
CA ASN A 74 15.45 -12.41 23.58
C ASN A 74 15.01 -13.23 22.36
N SER A 75 13.90 -13.96 22.47
CA SER A 75 13.38 -14.78 21.37
C SER A 75 12.78 -13.86 20.31
N PRO A 76 13.01 -14.14 19.02
CA PRO A 76 12.44 -13.32 17.98
C PRO A 76 10.92 -13.45 17.96
N VAL A 77 10.24 -12.35 17.64
CA VAL A 77 8.81 -12.26 17.44
C VAL A 77 8.56 -12.16 15.94
N VAL A 78 7.53 -12.85 15.45
CA VAL A 78 7.07 -12.70 14.07
C VAL A 78 5.95 -11.66 14.06
N GLU A 79 6.20 -10.54 13.41
CA GLU A 79 5.26 -9.43 13.25
C GLU A 79 4.79 -9.35 11.80
N VAL A 80 3.57 -8.90 11.59
CA VAL A 80 2.99 -8.73 10.24
C VAL A 80 3.13 -7.29 9.77
N PHE A 81 3.23 -7.08 8.46
CA PHE A 81 3.17 -5.77 7.83
C PHE A 81 2.53 -5.88 6.43
N GLY A 82 2.53 -4.78 5.68
CA GLY A 82 1.96 -4.72 4.34
C GLY A 82 0.44 -4.64 4.35
N SER A 83 -0.18 -5.14 3.28
CA SER A 83 -1.61 -4.98 3.00
C SER A 83 -2.52 -5.53 4.11
N PHE A 84 -2.08 -6.54 4.86
CA PHE A 84 -2.82 -7.05 6.00
C PHE A 84 -2.91 -6.02 7.14
N VAL A 85 -1.82 -5.33 7.47
CA VAL A 85 -1.80 -4.28 8.50
C VAL A 85 -2.54 -3.03 8.04
N MET A 86 -2.45 -2.71 6.75
CA MET A 86 -3.15 -1.57 6.15
C MET A 86 -4.66 -1.78 5.99
N ASP A 87 -5.17 -2.98 6.27
CA ASP A 87 -6.55 -3.40 5.98
C ASP A 87 -6.92 -3.31 4.48
N MET A 88 -5.94 -3.57 3.60
CA MET A 88 -6.07 -3.45 2.14
C MET A 88 -5.85 -4.77 1.39
N PHE A 89 -5.73 -5.89 2.08
CA PHE A 89 -5.49 -7.16 1.42
C PHE A 89 -6.74 -7.70 0.71
N SER A 90 -6.52 -8.53 -0.30
CA SER A 90 -7.53 -9.40 -0.91
C SER A 90 -7.24 -10.86 -0.54
N VAL A 91 -8.20 -11.78 -0.74
CA VAL A 91 -8.03 -13.20 -0.42
C VAL A 91 -6.73 -13.78 -1.02
N GLY A 92 -6.42 -13.42 -2.27
CA GLY A 92 -5.20 -13.85 -2.97
C GLY A 92 -3.93 -13.06 -2.65
N SER A 93 -3.98 -12.02 -1.81
CA SER A 93 -2.80 -11.23 -1.44
C SER A 93 -1.85 -12.02 -0.54
N ASP A 94 -0.54 -11.84 -0.72
CA ASP A 94 0.46 -12.41 0.18
C ASP A 94 0.27 -11.94 1.64
N LEU A 95 0.66 -12.80 2.59
CA LEU A 95 0.80 -12.40 4.00
C LEU A 95 2.27 -12.08 4.27
N VAL A 96 2.56 -10.82 4.52
CA VAL A 96 3.94 -10.34 4.65
C VAL A 96 4.36 -10.30 6.12
N LEU A 97 5.30 -11.16 6.49
CA LEU A 97 5.78 -11.30 7.87
C LEU A 97 7.20 -10.79 8.04
N SER A 98 7.58 -10.38 9.25
CA SER A 98 8.94 -10.02 9.62
C SER A 98 9.33 -10.71 10.92
N VAL A 99 10.49 -11.38 10.96
CA VAL A 99 11.08 -11.91 12.18
C VAL A 99 11.94 -10.82 12.81
N ASN A 100 11.61 -10.40 14.03
CA ASN A 100 12.27 -9.29 14.73
C ASN A 100 12.67 -9.67 16.16
N PHE A 101 13.87 -9.28 16.58
CA PHE A 101 14.37 -9.46 17.93
C PHE A 101 14.01 -8.24 18.81
N GLY A 102 13.84 -8.46 20.12
CA GLY A 102 13.44 -7.42 21.07
C GLY A 102 14.49 -6.32 21.31
N ASN A 103 15.72 -6.47 20.81
CA ASN A 103 16.80 -5.51 21.05
C ASN A 103 16.82 -4.42 19.95
N ILE A 104 15.92 -3.44 20.10
CA ILE A 104 15.64 -2.33 19.16
C ILE A 104 16.89 -1.48 18.85
N SER A 105 17.88 -1.45 19.76
CA SER A 105 19.01 -0.50 19.70
C SER A 105 20.22 -1.00 18.88
N ARG A 106 20.30 -2.26 18.47
CA ARG A 106 21.47 -2.80 17.75
C ARG A 106 21.16 -3.08 16.29
N LYS A 107 21.93 -2.47 15.38
CA LYS A 107 21.97 -2.90 13.97
C LYS A 107 22.24 -4.40 13.93
N PHE A 108 21.27 -5.18 13.43
CA PHE A 108 21.41 -6.63 13.29
C PHE A 108 22.35 -6.92 12.12
N PRO A 109 23.56 -7.47 12.35
CA PRO A 109 24.51 -7.77 11.29
C PRO A 109 23.93 -8.74 10.27
N ARG A 110 24.30 -8.61 8.99
CA ARG A 110 23.75 -9.45 7.91
C ARG A 110 23.97 -10.94 8.17
N GLU A 111 25.11 -11.30 8.74
CA GLU A 111 25.46 -12.68 9.13
C GLU A 111 24.45 -13.25 10.13
N MET A 112 24.03 -12.43 11.10
CA MET A 112 23.01 -12.82 12.08
C MET A 112 21.64 -13.00 11.41
N LYS A 113 21.28 -12.12 10.46
CA LYS A 113 20.04 -12.24 9.67
C LYS A 113 20.01 -13.57 8.91
N ILE A 114 21.09 -13.87 8.18
CA ILE A 114 21.25 -15.12 7.41
C ILE A 114 21.21 -16.34 8.34
N ARG A 115 21.92 -16.30 9.47
CA ARG A 115 21.93 -17.42 10.43
C ARG A 115 20.54 -17.70 10.98
N THR A 116 19.77 -16.66 11.30
CA THR A 116 18.39 -16.82 11.75
C THR A 116 17.50 -17.38 10.65
N LEU A 117 17.56 -16.82 9.45
CA LEU A 117 16.78 -17.32 8.33
C LEU A 117 17.11 -18.78 8.01
N ARG A 118 18.37 -19.21 8.13
CA ARG A 118 18.77 -20.63 7.98
C ARG A 118 18.10 -21.55 9.02
N LYS A 119 17.82 -21.08 10.23
CA LYS A 119 17.09 -21.89 11.23
C LYS A 119 15.62 -22.06 10.82
N PHE A 120 14.96 -20.96 10.43
CA PHE A 120 13.59 -21.00 9.93
C PHE A 120 13.49 -21.85 8.66
N ASP A 121 14.42 -21.68 7.73
CA ASP A 121 14.54 -22.44 6.48
C ASP A 121 14.57 -23.95 6.75
N LYS A 122 15.46 -24.41 7.64
CA LYS A 122 15.53 -25.82 8.06
C LYS A 122 14.19 -26.32 8.63
N LYS A 123 13.52 -25.52 9.46
CA LYS A 123 12.22 -25.88 10.04
C LYS A 123 11.14 -25.97 8.97
N PHE A 124 11.04 -24.99 8.07
CA PHE A 124 10.04 -24.99 6.99
C PHE A 124 10.29 -26.11 5.97
N TYR A 125 11.55 -26.43 5.65
CA TYR A 125 11.86 -27.63 4.84
C TYR A 125 11.46 -28.92 5.55
N SER A 126 11.60 -29.01 6.88
CA SER A 126 11.09 -30.16 7.63
C SER A 126 9.57 -30.26 7.57
N LEU A 127 8.86 -29.14 7.71
CA LEU A 127 7.40 -29.08 7.57
C LEU A 127 6.94 -29.43 6.14
N GLN A 128 7.71 -29.02 5.12
CA GLN A 128 7.43 -29.34 3.72
C GLN A 128 7.56 -30.85 3.47
N ARG A 129 8.61 -31.48 4.00
CA ARG A 129 8.77 -32.95 3.92
C ARG A 129 7.65 -33.71 4.65
N GLY A 130 7.08 -33.10 5.69
CA GLY A 130 5.90 -33.62 6.39
C GLY A 130 4.56 -33.30 5.72
N GLY A 131 4.55 -32.59 4.59
CA GLY A 131 3.33 -32.23 3.86
C GLY A 131 2.51 -31.08 4.46
N HIS A 132 3.03 -30.35 5.44
CA HIS A 132 2.31 -29.26 6.11
C HIS A 132 2.39 -27.92 5.38
N VAL A 133 3.43 -27.72 4.57
CA VAL A 133 3.65 -26.51 3.76
C VAL A 133 4.18 -26.93 2.39
N VAL A 134 4.02 -26.07 1.39
CA VAL A 134 4.53 -26.31 0.02
C VAL A 134 5.23 -25.07 -0.50
N GLY A 135 6.16 -25.26 -1.44
CA GLY A 135 6.79 -24.15 -2.17
C GLY A 135 7.70 -23.25 -1.32
N VAL A 136 8.33 -23.79 -0.26
CA VAL A 136 9.31 -23.04 0.54
C VAL A 136 10.48 -22.64 -0.36
N GLN A 137 10.71 -21.33 -0.49
CA GLN A 137 11.81 -20.76 -1.27
C GLN A 137 12.57 -19.77 -0.41
N THR A 138 13.90 -19.79 -0.49
CA THR A 138 14.77 -18.89 0.26
C THR A 138 15.67 -18.07 -0.64
N ILE A 139 15.70 -16.77 -0.39
CA ILE A 139 16.44 -15.76 -1.14
C ILE A 139 17.39 -15.05 -0.17
N MET A 140 18.59 -15.59 -0.02
CA MET A 140 19.59 -15.10 0.93
C MET A 140 20.45 -13.95 0.35
N SER A 141 20.39 -13.74 -0.96
CA SER A 141 21.17 -12.72 -1.69
C SER A 141 20.53 -11.33 -1.69
N ALA A 142 19.23 -11.22 -1.37
CA ALA A 142 18.52 -9.94 -1.34
C ALA A 142 19.04 -8.99 -0.23
N ARG A 143 18.83 -7.67 -0.41
CA ARG A 143 19.20 -6.62 0.57
C ARG A 143 18.62 -6.91 1.96
N VAL A 144 17.37 -7.38 1.99
CA VAL A 144 16.74 -8.02 3.15
C VAL A 144 16.55 -9.47 2.75
N PRO A 145 17.22 -10.45 3.37
CA PRO A 145 17.06 -11.85 3.00
C PRO A 145 15.68 -12.38 3.41
N ILE A 146 15.14 -13.30 2.62
CA ILE A 146 13.70 -13.66 2.60
C ILE A 146 13.54 -15.19 2.55
N ILE A 147 12.58 -15.72 3.32
CA ILE A 147 11.89 -16.98 2.98
C ILE A 147 10.57 -16.53 2.35
N LYS A 148 10.10 -17.06 1.23
CA LYS A 148 8.96 -16.54 0.43
C LYS A 148 7.60 -16.53 1.19
N PHE A 149 7.49 -15.74 2.26
CA PHE A 149 6.40 -15.45 3.19
C PHE A 149 6.92 -14.72 4.48
N ILE A 150 8.24 -14.71 4.75
CA ILE A 150 8.93 -14.04 5.87
C ILE A 150 10.10 -13.15 5.38
N HIS A 151 10.11 -11.91 5.84
CA HIS A 151 11.22 -10.95 5.85
C HIS A 151 11.95 -10.95 7.20
N PHE A 152 13.14 -10.34 7.29
CA PHE A 152 13.92 -10.29 8.52
C PHE A 152 14.28 -8.85 8.94
N GLU A 153 13.91 -8.46 10.15
CA GLU A 153 14.16 -7.13 10.73
C GLU A 153 13.68 -5.98 9.82
N ASN A 154 12.45 -6.10 9.31
CA ASN A 154 11.82 -5.06 8.48
C ASN A 154 10.94 -4.12 9.31
N ARG A 155 11.54 -3.47 10.31
CA ARG A 155 10.87 -2.48 11.17
C ARG A 155 10.33 -1.29 10.38
N ASP A 156 11.06 -0.88 9.33
CA ASP A 156 10.65 0.17 8.40
C ASP A 156 9.32 -0.19 7.70
N GLY A 157 9.21 -1.39 7.13
CA GLY A 157 7.97 -1.86 6.51
C GLY A 157 6.80 -1.94 7.50
N ILE A 158 7.04 -2.35 8.75
CA ILE A 158 6.02 -2.37 9.81
C ILE A 158 5.53 -0.94 10.09
N GLN A 159 6.44 -0.01 10.37
CA GLN A 159 6.10 1.37 10.68
C GLN A 159 5.34 2.04 9.51
N LYS A 160 5.81 1.87 8.27
CA LYS A 160 5.14 2.41 7.08
C LYS A 160 3.72 1.88 6.91
N SER A 161 3.53 0.58 7.13
CA SER A 161 2.22 -0.05 7.03
C SER A 161 1.26 0.46 8.11
N GLN A 162 1.76 0.69 9.32
CA GLN A 162 0.98 1.29 10.41
C GLN A 162 0.61 2.74 10.10
N ILE A 163 1.55 3.56 9.63
CA ILE A 163 1.29 4.95 9.24
C ILE A 163 0.24 5.01 8.13
N LEU A 164 0.40 4.21 7.07
CA LEU A 164 -0.56 4.18 5.97
C LEU A 164 -1.94 3.71 6.44
N HIS A 165 -2.03 2.72 7.33
CA HIS A 165 -3.30 2.33 7.96
C HIS A 165 -3.98 3.50 8.68
N ILE A 166 -3.21 4.27 9.45
CA ILE A 166 -3.72 5.43 10.19
C ILE A 166 -4.24 6.50 9.22
N VAL A 167 -3.49 6.79 8.15
CA VAL A 167 -3.90 7.74 7.10
C VAL A 167 -5.15 7.27 6.35
N CYS A 168 -5.34 5.96 6.19
CA CYS A 168 -6.58 5.41 5.64
C CYS A 168 -7.79 5.63 6.51
N GLY A 169 -7.60 5.86 7.81
CA GLY A 169 -8.67 6.25 8.71
C GLY A 169 -9.17 7.68 8.52
N ILE A 170 -8.56 8.47 7.63
CA ILE A 170 -9.03 9.83 7.31
C ILE A 170 -10.23 9.80 6.37
N ASP A 171 -10.20 8.92 5.36
CA ASP A 171 -11.24 8.86 4.33
C ASP A 171 -11.31 7.46 3.72
N GLU A 172 -12.51 6.87 3.69
CA GLU A 172 -12.71 5.51 3.21
C GLU A 172 -12.37 5.32 1.71
N ARG A 173 -12.44 6.39 0.91
CA ARG A 173 -12.12 6.35 -0.53
C ARG A 173 -10.65 5.98 -0.75
N PHE A 174 -9.76 6.31 0.19
CA PHE A 174 -8.36 5.89 0.12
C PHE A 174 -8.21 4.37 0.19
N GLN A 175 -8.93 3.71 1.09
CA GLN A 175 -8.91 2.25 1.17
C GLN A 175 -9.53 1.62 -0.09
N LYS A 176 -10.65 2.17 -0.56
CA LYS A 176 -11.38 1.65 -1.73
C LYS A 176 -10.53 1.68 -3.01
N LEU A 177 -9.78 2.75 -3.26
CA LEU A 177 -8.89 2.87 -4.42
C LEU A 177 -7.70 1.89 -4.38
N ASN A 178 -7.10 1.68 -3.21
CA ASN A 178 -5.90 0.84 -3.08
C ASN A 178 -6.15 -0.66 -3.14
N ARG A 179 -7.39 -1.12 -2.93
CA ARG A 179 -7.69 -2.56 -2.86
C ARG A 179 -7.40 -3.36 -4.14
N THR A 180 -7.18 -2.65 -5.25
CA THR A 180 -6.84 -3.27 -6.53
C THR A 180 -5.34 -3.23 -6.83
N LEU A 181 -4.52 -2.54 -6.02
CA LEU A 181 -3.14 -2.20 -6.32
C LEU A 181 -2.21 -2.53 -5.14
N SER A 182 -1.39 -3.58 -5.25
CA SER A 182 -0.70 -4.21 -4.11
C SER A 182 0.69 -3.65 -3.77
N SER A 183 1.20 -2.66 -4.52
CA SER A 183 2.56 -2.14 -4.32
C SER A 183 2.59 -0.83 -3.53
N LEU A 184 3.61 -0.68 -2.67
CA LEU A 184 3.79 0.52 -1.84
C LEU A 184 3.91 1.80 -2.68
N SER A 185 4.48 1.73 -3.89
CA SER A 185 4.58 2.89 -4.77
C SER A 185 3.22 3.34 -5.28
N ILE A 186 2.33 2.40 -5.61
CA ILE A 186 0.98 2.74 -6.06
C ILE A 186 0.16 3.30 -4.90
N ILE A 187 0.26 2.71 -3.70
CA ILE A 187 -0.45 3.22 -2.52
C ILE A 187 -0.04 4.67 -2.22
N GLN A 188 1.24 5.00 -2.35
CA GLN A 188 1.71 6.37 -2.19
C GLN A 188 1.25 7.31 -3.31
N LEU A 189 1.14 6.83 -4.56
CA LEU A 189 0.59 7.62 -5.66
C LEU A 189 -0.91 7.88 -5.49
N VAL A 190 -1.68 6.90 -5.00
CA VAL A 190 -3.10 7.09 -4.66
C VAL A 190 -3.23 8.13 -3.53
N ALA A 191 -2.45 7.98 -2.45
CA ALA A 191 -2.45 8.96 -1.36
C ALA A 191 -2.07 10.37 -1.88
N PHE A 192 -1.05 10.43 -2.71
CA PHE A 192 -0.60 11.66 -3.33
C PHE A 192 -1.70 12.32 -4.17
N HIS A 193 -2.42 11.53 -4.98
CA HIS A 193 -3.57 11.99 -5.75
C HIS A 193 -4.67 12.59 -4.89
N LEU A 194 -5.06 11.87 -3.83
CA LEU A 194 -6.05 12.34 -2.85
C LEU A 194 -5.62 13.65 -2.17
N ARG A 195 -4.32 13.78 -1.90
CA ARG A 195 -3.74 15.00 -1.36
C ARG A 195 -3.78 16.15 -2.36
N THR A 196 -3.60 15.90 -3.65
CA THR A 196 -3.54 16.94 -4.68
C THR A 196 -4.91 17.36 -5.21
N ARG A 197 -5.99 16.71 -4.77
CA ARG A 197 -7.37 17.16 -5.05
C ARG A 197 -7.64 18.55 -4.46
N ASP A 198 -8.65 19.21 -5.02
CA ASP A 198 -9.12 20.51 -4.57
C ASP A 198 -10.64 20.48 -4.34
N PRO A 199 -11.12 20.45 -3.09
CA PRO A 199 -10.34 20.48 -1.85
C PRO A 199 -9.59 19.15 -1.58
N PRO A 200 -8.50 19.16 -0.79
CA PRO A 200 -7.70 17.96 -0.52
C PRO A 200 -8.42 16.97 0.41
N ILE A 201 -8.25 15.68 0.15
CA ILE A 201 -8.90 14.61 0.91
C ILE A 201 -8.04 14.14 2.09
N ILE A 202 -6.72 14.16 1.93
CA ILE A 202 -5.76 13.84 3.00
C ILE A 202 -4.74 14.98 3.15
N PRO A 203 -4.10 15.16 4.32
CA PRO A 203 -3.06 16.16 4.52
C PRO A 203 -1.71 15.71 3.95
N PRO A 204 -0.74 16.64 3.73
CA PRO A 204 0.65 16.25 3.51
C PRO A 204 1.16 15.46 4.72
N LEU A 205 1.96 14.42 4.51
CA LEU A 205 2.46 13.66 5.67
C LEU A 205 3.46 14.44 6.52
N SER A 206 4.09 15.49 5.97
CA SER A 206 4.94 16.39 6.75
C SER A 206 4.21 17.02 7.95
N THR A 207 2.92 17.34 7.82
CA THR A 207 2.13 17.93 8.92
C THR A 207 1.73 16.89 9.97
N LEU A 208 1.68 15.61 9.58
CA LEU A 208 1.45 14.50 10.50
C LEU A 208 2.73 14.10 11.26
N PHE A 209 3.90 14.44 10.73
CA PHE A 209 5.21 14.02 11.25
C PHE A 209 5.96 15.10 12.03
N GLU A 210 5.35 16.27 12.28
CA GLU A 210 5.96 17.38 13.03
C GLU A 210 6.54 16.95 14.39
N ASP A 211 5.83 16.06 15.09
CA ASP A 211 6.23 15.53 16.41
C ASP A 211 6.95 14.16 16.32
N GLY A 212 7.27 13.73 15.11
CA GLY A 212 7.89 12.44 14.82
C GLY A 212 6.97 11.45 14.08
N THR A 213 7.56 10.35 13.63
CA THR A 213 6.92 9.33 12.80
C THR A 213 6.41 8.12 13.60
N ASP A 214 6.41 8.20 14.93
CA ASP A 214 5.87 7.12 15.76
C ASP A 214 4.35 6.99 15.52
N PRO A 215 3.82 5.79 15.18
CA PRO A 215 2.40 5.59 14.92
C PRO A 215 1.46 6.11 16.01
N VAL A 216 1.86 6.05 17.29
CA VAL A 216 1.06 6.56 18.42
C VAL A 216 0.90 8.08 18.36
N ILE A 217 1.94 8.78 17.89
CA ILE A 217 1.93 10.22 17.69
C ILE A 217 1.08 10.58 16.46
N VAL A 218 1.29 9.86 15.35
CA VAL A 218 0.57 10.08 14.09
C VAL A 218 -0.96 9.90 14.28
N VAL A 219 -1.40 8.89 15.04
CA VAL A 219 -2.83 8.71 15.39
C VAL A 219 -3.44 9.96 16.02
N LYS A 220 -2.71 10.64 16.90
CA LYS A 220 -3.21 11.85 17.56
C LYS A 220 -3.35 13.01 16.58
N ARG A 221 -2.39 13.16 15.66
CA ARG A 221 -2.36 14.23 14.65
C ARG A 221 -3.45 14.04 13.59
N VAL A 222 -3.71 12.81 13.15
CA VAL A 222 -4.74 12.52 12.14
C VAL A 222 -6.15 12.95 12.56
N LYS A 223 -6.46 12.95 13.85
CA LYS A 223 -7.76 13.43 14.36
C LYS A 223 -8.06 14.88 14.03
N ASN A 224 -7.05 15.69 13.74
CA ASN A 224 -7.18 17.10 13.37
C ASN A 224 -7.48 17.29 11.87
N TYR A 225 -7.75 16.23 11.13
CA TYR A 225 -7.97 16.26 9.68
C TYR A 225 -9.21 15.47 9.26
N LEU A 226 -10.05 15.05 10.21
CA LEU A 226 -11.27 14.29 9.91
C LEU A 226 -12.29 15.15 9.15
N GLU A 227 -12.23 16.48 9.32
CA GLU A 227 -13.07 17.42 8.56
C GLU A 227 -12.75 17.48 7.07
N LEU A 228 -11.57 16.99 6.63
CA LEU A 228 -11.22 16.96 5.21
C LEU A 228 -12.12 16.02 4.41
N GLU A 229 -12.54 14.90 5.02
CA GLU A 229 -13.46 13.92 4.42
C GLU A 229 -14.76 14.60 3.96
N GLU A 230 -15.28 15.52 4.77
CA GLU A 230 -16.53 16.21 4.46
C GLU A 230 -16.37 17.28 3.37
N SER A 231 -15.17 17.81 3.18
CA SER A 231 -14.93 18.95 2.29
C SER A 231 -14.96 18.57 0.80
N ASN A 232 -14.41 17.41 0.44
CA ASN A 232 -14.33 16.94 -0.94
C ASN A 232 -15.48 15.96 -1.24
N LYS A 233 -16.27 16.26 -2.29
CA LYS A 233 -17.45 15.47 -2.69
C LYS A 233 -17.25 14.60 -3.93
N GLU A 234 -16.02 14.46 -4.40
CA GLU A 234 -15.72 13.60 -5.55
C GLU A 234 -16.02 12.13 -5.21
N SER A 235 -16.68 11.44 -6.14
CA SER A 235 -17.01 10.02 -5.99
C SER A 235 -15.76 9.13 -6.09
N LEU A 236 -15.91 7.83 -5.79
CA LEU A 236 -14.81 6.88 -5.98
C LEU A 236 -14.41 6.80 -7.47
N ALA A 237 -15.39 6.85 -8.37
CA ALA A 237 -15.17 6.89 -9.81
C ALA A 237 -14.43 8.15 -10.26
N ASP A 238 -14.79 9.34 -9.74
CA ASP A 238 -14.09 10.59 -10.06
C ASP A 238 -12.60 10.46 -9.69
N LEU A 239 -12.32 9.98 -8.48
CA LEU A 239 -10.95 9.83 -7.99
C LEU A 239 -10.17 8.77 -8.76
N PHE A 240 -10.80 7.66 -9.15
CA PHE A 240 -10.18 6.61 -9.95
C PHE A 240 -9.80 7.11 -11.36
N VAL A 241 -10.72 7.81 -12.04
CA VAL A 241 -10.48 8.37 -13.37
C VAL A 241 -9.40 9.43 -13.31
N THR A 242 -9.54 10.38 -12.37
CA THR A 242 -8.58 11.49 -12.24
C THR A 242 -7.20 11.02 -11.83
N LEU A 243 -7.07 9.91 -11.09
CA LEU A 243 -5.78 9.26 -10.81
C LEU A 243 -5.11 8.79 -12.10
N LEU A 244 -5.84 8.08 -12.97
CA LEU A 244 -5.31 7.61 -14.24
C LEU A 244 -4.91 8.77 -15.15
N VAL A 245 -5.73 9.83 -15.19
CA VAL A 245 -5.43 11.05 -15.95
C VAL A 245 -4.21 11.78 -15.39
N MET A 246 -4.09 11.94 -14.08
CA MET A 246 -2.92 12.52 -13.42
C MET A 246 -1.66 11.73 -13.77
N MET A 247 -1.72 10.40 -13.76
CA MET A 247 -0.57 9.58 -14.12
C MET A 247 -0.22 9.66 -15.61
N ALA A 248 -1.21 9.70 -16.49
CA ALA A 248 -1.02 9.87 -17.94
C ALA A 248 -0.38 11.22 -18.28
N SER A 249 -0.81 12.31 -17.61
CA SER A 249 -0.34 13.66 -17.93
C SER A 249 1.14 13.91 -17.63
N VAL A 250 1.72 13.15 -16.70
CA VAL A 250 3.11 13.32 -16.24
C VAL A 250 4.11 12.35 -16.87
N GLU A 251 3.70 11.53 -17.85
CA GLU A 251 4.53 10.49 -18.48
C GLU A 251 5.92 11.01 -18.89
N ASN A 252 5.96 12.15 -19.57
CA ASN A 252 7.18 12.73 -20.09
C ASN A 252 7.94 13.60 -19.07
N LEU A 253 7.38 13.81 -17.88
CA LEU A 253 7.97 14.67 -16.85
C LEU A 253 8.88 13.90 -15.88
N TRP A 254 8.72 12.58 -15.76
CA TRP A 254 9.61 11.74 -14.93
C TRP A 254 11.07 11.90 -15.34
N GLN A 255 11.35 11.87 -16.64
CA GLN A 255 12.71 12.03 -17.19
C GLN A 255 13.26 13.44 -17.01
N LYS A 256 12.40 14.44 -16.77
CA LYS A 256 12.79 15.81 -16.43
C LYS A 256 13.06 16.00 -14.93
N GLY A 257 12.89 14.96 -14.12
CA GLY A 257 13.14 14.98 -12.68
C GLY A 257 11.89 15.25 -11.82
N LEU A 258 10.67 15.22 -12.40
CA LEU A 258 9.44 15.31 -11.62
C LEU A 258 9.39 14.17 -10.60
N CYS A 259 8.96 14.46 -9.37
CA CYS A 259 8.83 13.48 -8.30
C CYS A 259 7.51 13.66 -7.55
N ALA A 260 6.77 12.58 -7.32
CA ALA A 260 5.63 12.59 -6.44
C ALA A 260 6.12 12.52 -4.98
N SER A 261 5.82 13.56 -4.19
CA SER A 261 6.14 13.59 -2.76
C SER A 261 4.86 13.64 -1.94
N LEU A 262 4.53 12.51 -1.33
CA LEU A 262 3.45 12.43 -0.35
C LEU A 262 3.82 13.14 0.96
N TYR A 263 5.12 13.20 1.28
CA TYR A 263 5.63 13.96 2.42
C TYR A 263 5.33 15.46 2.27
N GLU A 264 5.75 16.07 1.16
CA GLU A 264 5.49 17.49 0.86
C GLU A 264 4.04 17.76 0.43
N GLY A 265 3.32 16.71 0.01
CA GLY A 265 1.95 16.79 -0.50
C GLY A 265 1.83 17.54 -1.83
N CYS A 266 2.90 17.57 -2.62
CA CYS A 266 2.90 18.19 -3.94
C CYS A 266 4.03 17.64 -4.83
N TRP A 267 3.94 17.93 -6.13
CA TRP A 267 5.03 17.63 -7.06
C TRP A 267 6.32 18.34 -6.64
N THR A 268 7.40 17.57 -6.54
CA THR A 268 8.76 18.05 -6.27
C THR A 268 9.67 17.78 -7.46
N SER A 269 10.93 18.21 -7.36
CA SER A 269 11.95 17.90 -8.36
C SER A 269 13.11 17.20 -7.66
N ILE A 270 13.28 15.92 -7.98
CA ILE A 270 14.38 15.08 -7.48
C ILE A 270 14.92 14.31 -8.67
N LEU A 271 16.19 14.54 -9.02
CA LEU A 271 16.90 13.78 -10.03
C LEU A 271 17.50 12.53 -9.40
N TRP A 272 16.70 11.46 -9.40
CA TRP A 272 17.18 10.10 -9.19
C TRP A 272 18.01 9.67 -10.39
N ASP A 273 18.88 8.68 -10.22
CA ASP A 273 19.64 8.13 -11.35
C ASP A 273 18.68 7.56 -12.40
N THR A 274 18.51 8.30 -13.51
CA THR A 274 17.54 8.00 -14.57
C THR A 274 17.90 6.75 -15.38
N GLN A 275 19.11 6.22 -15.22
CA GLN A 275 19.47 4.93 -15.78
C GLN A 275 18.69 3.79 -15.10
N TYR A 276 18.33 3.97 -13.82
CA TYR A 276 17.71 2.94 -12.98
C TYR A 276 16.30 3.31 -12.49
N ASN A 277 15.87 4.56 -12.67
CA ASN A 277 14.58 5.06 -12.18
C ASN A 277 13.77 5.66 -13.33
N ALA A 278 12.71 4.98 -13.75
CA ALA A 278 11.81 5.49 -14.79
C ALA A 278 10.61 6.27 -14.23
N ILE A 279 10.25 6.05 -12.95
CA ILE A 279 9.22 6.77 -12.21
C ILE A 279 9.81 7.19 -10.87
N SER A 280 9.51 8.41 -10.41
CA SER A 280 10.05 8.98 -9.17
C SER A 280 8.95 9.18 -8.14
N VAL A 281 8.94 8.34 -7.11
CA VAL A 281 8.03 8.45 -5.95
C VAL A 281 8.89 8.48 -4.69
N GLU A 282 8.94 9.64 -4.03
CA GLU A 282 9.70 9.83 -2.79
C GLU A 282 9.08 8.97 -1.67
N ASP A 283 9.90 8.19 -0.98
CA ASP A 283 9.47 7.45 0.20
C ASP A 283 9.20 8.42 1.36
N PHE A 284 7.98 8.41 1.89
CA PHE A 284 7.58 9.36 2.92
C PHE A 284 8.32 9.22 4.26
N ALA A 285 8.91 8.06 4.57
CA ALA A 285 9.62 7.84 5.83
C ALA A 285 11.15 7.90 5.67
N ASP A 286 11.67 7.58 4.48
CA ASP A 286 13.08 7.75 4.11
C ASP A 286 13.19 8.48 2.78
N ARG A 287 13.13 9.81 2.84
CA ARG A 287 13.13 10.72 1.67
C ARG A 287 14.34 10.56 0.74
N SER A 288 15.38 9.83 1.16
CA SER A 288 16.51 9.47 0.30
C SER A 288 16.21 8.31 -0.66
N GLN A 289 15.05 7.64 -0.52
CA GLN A 289 14.68 6.43 -1.27
C GLN A 289 13.50 6.64 -2.22
N ASN A 290 13.57 6.00 -3.39
CA ASN A 290 12.50 5.96 -4.37
C ASN A 290 11.80 4.62 -4.22
N VAL A 291 10.51 4.65 -3.93
CA VAL A 291 9.73 3.41 -3.79
C VAL A 291 9.45 2.74 -5.12
N ALA A 292 9.56 3.48 -6.24
CA ALA A 292 9.41 2.98 -7.61
C ALA A 292 10.76 2.57 -8.27
N ARG A 293 11.86 2.51 -7.53
CA ARG A 293 13.22 2.19 -8.06
C ARG A 293 13.38 0.85 -8.78
N ALA A 294 12.40 -0.05 -8.66
CA ALA A 294 12.40 -1.32 -9.37
C ALA A 294 11.80 -1.21 -10.79
N VAL A 295 11.17 -0.08 -11.11
CA VAL A 295 10.57 0.17 -12.43
C VAL A 295 11.67 0.59 -13.40
N GLY A 296 12.10 -0.37 -14.21
CA GLY A 296 13.00 -0.14 -15.34
C GLY A 296 12.25 0.38 -16.58
N ARG A 297 13.00 0.57 -17.68
CA ARG A 297 12.45 1.10 -18.94
C ARG A 297 11.36 0.24 -19.57
N GLU A 298 11.49 -1.08 -19.53
CA GLU A 298 10.47 -1.97 -20.11
C GLU A 298 9.20 -1.98 -19.24
N GLN A 299 9.35 -2.08 -17.92
CA GLN A 299 8.22 -1.99 -16.99
C GLN A 299 7.51 -0.63 -17.11
N PHE A 300 8.25 0.46 -17.34
CA PHE A 300 7.67 1.77 -17.58
C PHE A 300 6.73 1.78 -18.78
N LYS A 301 7.16 1.20 -19.91
CA LYS A 301 6.33 1.10 -21.13
C LYS A 301 5.08 0.26 -20.88
N GLU A 302 5.22 -0.85 -20.17
CA GLU A 302 4.09 -1.71 -19.80
C GLU A 302 3.08 -0.96 -18.92
N ILE A 303 3.56 -0.28 -17.88
CA ILE A 303 2.73 0.51 -16.96
C ILE A 303 1.95 1.59 -17.74
N TYR A 304 2.62 2.37 -18.59
CA TYR A 304 1.97 3.41 -19.37
C TYR A 304 1.03 2.86 -20.44
N GLY A 305 1.38 1.72 -21.05
CA GLY A 305 0.47 0.98 -21.91
C GLY A 305 -0.83 0.58 -21.19
N CYS A 306 -0.74 0.10 -19.95
CA CYS A 306 -1.91 -0.20 -19.11
C CYS A 306 -2.71 1.04 -18.75
N ILE A 307 -2.07 2.17 -18.39
CA ILE A 307 -2.76 3.43 -18.07
C ILE A 307 -3.56 3.93 -19.28
N HIS A 308 -2.92 4.03 -20.45
CA HIS A 308 -3.57 4.50 -21.68
C HIS A 308 -4.67 3.57 -22.16
N SER A 309 -4.46 2.26 -22.05
CA SER A 309 -5.50 1.26 -22.37
C SER A 309 -6.69 1.38 -21.41
N SER A 310 -6.45 1.58 -20.11
CA SER A 310 -7.50 1.76 -19.11
C SER A 310 -8.35 2.99 -19.40
N LEU A 311 -7.71 4.12 -19.71
CA LEU A 311 -8.40 5.35 -20.12
C LEU A 311 -9.22 5.16 -21.41
N SER A 312 -8.68 4.43 -22.38
CA SER A 312 -9.39 4.09 -23.61
C SER A 312 -10.63 3.21 -23.35
N HIS A 313 -10.51 2.22 -22.46
CA HIS A 313 -11.65 1.37 -22.07
C HIS A 313 -12.72 2.17 -21.31
N LEU A 314 -12.32 3.09 -20.45
CA LEU A 314 -13.24 4.00 -19.75
C LEU A 314 -14.00 4.88 -20.76
N LEU A 315 -13.33 5.46 -21.75
CA LEU A 315 -14.00 6.21 -22.81
C LEU A 315 -14.99 5.35 -23.60
N ALA A 316 -14.60 4.13 -23.98
CA ALA A 316 -15.47 3.20 -24.69
C ALA A 316 -16.71 2.85 -23.85
N PHE A 317 -16.54 2.62 -22.54
CA PHE A 317 -17.66 2.41 -21.62
C PHE A 317 -18.59 3.63 -21.54
N CYS A 318 -18.03 4.84 -21.44
CA CYS A 318 -18.83 6.07 -21.38
C CYS A 318 -19.60 6.37 -22.68
N ASN A 319 -19.11 5.87 -23.81
CA ASN A 319 -19.77 5.95 -25.10
C ASN A 319 -20.73 4.76 -25.35
N ASP A 320 -21.05 3.98 -24.30
CA ASP A 320 -21.89 2.77 -24.34
C ASP A 320 -21.40 1.69 -25.34
N GLN A 321 -20.11 1.71 -25.70
CA GLN A 321 -19.47 0.73 -26.60
C GLN A 321 -18.98 -0.52 -25.85
N THR A 322 -18.88 -0.46 -24.52
CA THR A 322 -18.44 -1.57 -23.66
C THR A 322 -19.40 -1.73 -22.49
N GLN A 323 -19.72 -2.98 -22.14
CA GLN A 323 -20.57 -3.30 -20.98
C GLN A 323 -19.77 -3.22 -19.68
N GLY A 324 -20.43 -2.89 -18.56
CA GLY A 324 -19.76 -2.69 -17.26
C GLY A 324 -18.94 -3.88 -16.78
N HIS A 325 -19.46 -5.11 -16.86
CA HIS A 325 -18.71 -6.31 -16.46
C HIS A 325 -17.44 -6.51 -17.30
N LYS A 326 -17.53 -6.27 -18.61
CA LYS A 326 -16.39 -6.36 -19.53
C LYS A 326 -15.36 -5.26 -19.25
N LEU A 327 -15.81 -4.06 -18.87
CA LEU A 327 -14.91 -3.01 -18.39
C LEU A 327 -14.14 -3.48 -17.15
N LEU A 328 -14.82 -4.07 -16.15
CA LEU A 328 -14.17 -4.56 -14.93
C LEU A 328 -13.14 -5.66 -15.23
N ASP A 329 -13.45 -6.59 -16.13
CA ASP A 329 -12.52 -7.63 -16.58
C ASP A 329 -11.26 -7.03 -17.22
N LEU A 330 -11.43 -5.98 -18.05
CA LEU A 330 -10.32 -5.29 -18.72
C LEU A 330 -9.48 -4.46 -17.76
N LEU A 331 -10.10 -3.82 -16.76
CA LEU A 331 -9.40 -2.97 -15.80
C LEU A 331 -8.71 -3.76 -14.68
N PHE A 332 -9.30 -4.87 -14.24
CA PHE A 332 -8.91 -5.55 -13.01
C PHE A 332 -8.59 -7.05 -13.17
N SER A 333 -8.54 -7.54 -14.43
CA SER A 333 -8.30 -8.92 -14.83
C SER A 333 -9.40 -9.93 -14.43
N ALA A 334 -9.50 -11.02 -15.21
CA ALA A 334 -10.57 -12.04 -15.18
C ALA A 334 -10.60 -12.99 -13.96
N ASP A 335 -9.97 -12.65 -12.83
CA ASP A 335 -10.11 -13.43 -11.57
C ASP A 335 -11.53 -13.33 -10.96
N LEU A 336 -12.43 -12.59 -11.63
CA LEU A 336 -13.84 -12.39 -11.28
C LEU A 336 -14.73 -13.62 -11.52
N VAL A 337 -14.25 -14.67 -12.18
CA VAL A 337 -15.06 -15.85 -12.57
C VAL A 337 -15.36 -16.80 -11.38
N THR A 338 -14.72 -16.63 -10.22
CA THR A 338 -14.84 -17.61 -9.11
C THR A 338 -15.87 -17.30 -8.03
N ILE A 339 -16.80 -16.36 -8.23
CA ILE A 339 -17.75 -15.97 -7.19
C ILE A 339 -19.15 -16.46 -7.56
N PRO A 340 -19.70 -17.46 -6.84
CA PRO A 340 -21.07 -17.88 -7.03
C PRO A 340 -22.02 -16.71 -6.75
N ARG A 341 -22.93 -16.47 -7.68
CA ARG A 341 -24.06 -15.56 -7.50
C ARG A 341 -24.98 -16.16 -6.45
N HIS A 342 -24.99 -15.63 -5.24
CA HIS A 342 -26.16 -15.64 -4.37
C HIS A 342 -26.13 -14.40 -3.49
N ILE A 343 -27.09 -13.51 -3.74
CA ILE A 343 -27.51 -12.47 -2.81
C ILE A 343 -28.37 -13.19 -1.79
N ASP A 344 -27.87 -13.32 -0.57
CA ASP A 344 -28.75 -13.55 0.58
C ASP A 344 -28.44 -12.48 1.63
N THR A 345 -29.53 -11.90 2.10
CA THR A 345 -29.60 -10.78 3.02
C THR A 345 -29.35 -11.31 4.42
N GLU A 346 -28.20 -10.99 5.01
CA GLU A 346 -28.02 -11.13 6.45
C GLU A 346 -27.61 -9.79 7.07
N SER A 347 -28.33 -9.50 8.15
CA SER A 347 -28.49 -8.24 8.85
C SER A 347 -27.20 -7.68 9.45
N ASN A 348 -27.06 -6.36 9.35
CA ASN A 348 -26.13 -5.54 10.10
C ASN A 348 -26.41 -5.66 11.60
N GLU A 349 -25.48 -6.25 12.36
CA GLU A 349 -25.24 -5.91 13.77
C GLU A 349 -23.82 -6.35 14.17
N GLU A 350 -23.16 -5.54 14.98
CA GLU A 350 -21.78 -5.64 15.53
C GLU A 350 -20.60 -5.11 14.67
N ILE A 351 -20.47 -3.76 14.63
CA ILE A 351 -19.25 -3.06 14.17
C ILE A 351 -18.42 -2.45 15.33
N GLU A 352 -18.84 -2.49 16.59
CA GLU A 352 -18.18 -1.71 17.66
C GLU A 352 -17.06 -2.40 18.48
N ALA A 353 -16.60 -3.61 18.14
CA ALA A 353 -15.62 -4.32 18.99
C ALA A 353 -14.18 -4.44 18.47
N ASN A 354 -13.83 -3.95 17.26
CA ASN A 354 -12.54 -4.27 16.63
C ASN A 354 -11.42 -3.21 16.75
N ILE A 355 -11.53 -2.24 17.66
CA ILE A 355 -10.46 -1.28 17.94
C ILE A 355 -9.60 -1.79 19.10
N SER A 356 -8.71 -2.75 18.84
CA SER A 356 -7.57 -3.06 19.72
C SER A 356 -6.58 -3.99 19.01
N LEU A 357 -5.73 -3.44 18.15
CA LEU A 357 -4.40 -4.04 17.95
C LEU A 357 -3.53 -3.58 19.13
N PRO A 358 -2.84 -4.48 19.85
CA PRO A 358 -1.97 -4.08 20.94
C PRO A 358 -0.77 -3.35 20.36
N LEU A 359 -0.80 -2.01 20.45
CA LEU A 359 0.39 -1.16 20.45
C LEU A 359 1.18 -1.49 21.72
N ASN A 360 1.89 -2.62 21.73
CA ASN A 360 2.82 -2.94 22.80
C ASN A 360 4.05 -2.04 22.66
N GLY A 361 3.95 -0.82 23.19
CA GLY A 361 5.10 -0.03 23.59
C GLY A 361 5.77 -0.73 24.78
N HIS A 362 6.98 -1.24 24.58
CA HIS A 362 7.83 -1.68 25.68
C HIS A 362 8.19 -0.46 26.56
N LEU A 363 7.38 -0.19 27.59
CA LEU A 363 7.72 0.73 28.67
C LEU A 363 8.73 0.04 29.59
N THR A 364 10.02 0.30 29.40
CA THR A 364 11.05 -0.02 30.38
C THR A 364 10.86 0.82 31.64
N LYS A 365 10.21 0.26 32.67
CA LYS A 365 10.26 0.80 34.04
C LYS A 365 11.68 0.63 34.60
N ARG A 366 12.44 1.71 34.67
CA ARG A 366 13.61 1.80 35.55
C ARG A 366 13.14 1.74 37.01
N ARG A 367 13.37 0.62 37.69
CA ARG A 367 13.35 0.56 39.16
C ARG A 367 14.63 1.24 39.67
N ARG A 368 14.47 2.37 40.38
CA ARG A 368 15.47 2.87 41.32
C ARG A 368 15.50 1.91 42.50
N VAL A 369 16.67 1.37 42.83
CA VAL A 369 16.95 0.79 44.14
C VAL A 369 17.65 1.87 44.95
N LYS A 370 17.24 2.01 46.21
CA LYS A 370 17.82 2.94 47.19
C LYS A 370 19.29 2.65 47.44
#